data_AF-A0A7C6GD96-F1
#
_entry.id   AF-A0A7C6GD96-F1
#
_cell.length_a   1.000
_cell.length_b   1.000
_cell.length_c   1.000
_cell.angle_alpha   90.00
_cell.angle_beta   90.00
_cell.angle_gamma   90.00
#
_symmetry.space_group_name_H-M   'P 1'
#
loop_
_entity.id
_entity.type
_entity.pdbx_description
1 polymer ?
#
loop_
_entity_poly.entity_id
_entity_poly.type
_entity_poly.pdbx_seq_one_letter_code
_entity_poly.pdbx_strand_id
1 'polypeptide(L)'
;MKLYDEENELLETINVTYDAEEKEYVPEKEVFEQLDTSLFGARYYVVFEATQLPMEGFETSSVTGPKVIENTIVDIGVLPIHFTGVENRYLDEGLPIDLLEGIKAYDNSRDLKGINDTLSYEIVNEKTNSSHFNIWNAKAGTYRVTVKAYLDFVQAIDISEDVEISFGEYEGTITKERINISVDPFGWAPTPPPMAMFTEFTESTRTLLKTSDLKYNVQMALIDGSGIVVAYFNTVSGKMRVEGGAETTIADNNREPSRSTWIDAIDFGVGYKLIAGYAPADNVHVLLQKVNVGDKIEGLGFAARVHGETTYRLTVADFTPPKVVVRAETLEIYTDTAFVDAEEAILSNIVIFEEYGYTVAMPGANRIDITEPGEHNVRVIVTDDSLNEVEVNFTLLVKPAKLSEEEVNAIIADLEDRIRDLEEQNGTGTSPSTGCQSAINSATPIFVILSVLLGTFVVVFLKKRK
;
A
#
# COMPACT_ATOMS: atom_id res chain seq x y z
N MET A 1 -3.36 -30.12 -37.92
CA MET A 1 -3.40 -29.38 -36.64
C MET A 1 -2.05 -29.51 -35.98
N LYS A 2 -1.55 -28.45 -35.35
CA LYS A 2 -0.26 -28.43 -34.65
C LYS A 2 -0.47 -27.88 -33.25
N LEU A 3 0.13 -28.53 -32.26
CA LEU A 3 0.14 -28.12 -30.87
C LEU A 3 1.49 -27.50 -30.54
N TYR A 4 1.49 -26.29 -29.99
CA TYR A 4 2.66 -25.61 -29.49
C TYR A 4 2.51 -25.31 -28.00
N ASP A 5 3.63 -25.23 -27.28
CA ASP A 5 3.68 -24.71 -25.91
C ASP A 5 3.78 -23.18 -25.85
N GLU A 6 3.94 -22.62 -24.64
CA GLU A 6 4.09 -21.19 -24.39
C GLU A 6 5.34 -20.56 -25.02
N GLU A 7 6.39 -21.36 -25.22
CA GLU A 7 7.66 -20.94 -25.83
C GLU A 7 7.62 -21.01 -27.36
N ASN A 8 6.48 -21.43 -27.93
CA ASN A 8 6.27 -21.73 -29.35
C ASN A 8 7.09 -22.93 -29.85
N GLU A 9 7.44 -23.87 -28.98
CA GLU A 9 7.97 -25.16 -29.39
C GLU A 9 6.84 -26.05 -29.91
N LEU A 10 7.04 -26.67 -31.06
CA LEU A 10 6.07 -27.61 -31.64
C LEU A 10 6.13 -28.93 -30.87
N LEU A 11 5.08 -29.23 -30.12
CA LEU A 11 4.98 -30.46 -29.34
C LEU A 11 4.48 -31.63 -30.19
N GLU A 12 3.40 -31.41 -30.95
CA GLU A 12 2.74 -32.48 -31.68
C GLU A 12 2.03 -31.96 -32.94
N THR A 13 1.90 -32.82 -33.95
CA THR A 13 1.12 -32.56 -35.15
C THR A 13 0.12 -33.69 -35.37
N ILE A 14 -1.16 -33.35 -35.48
CA ILE A 14 -2.24 -34.28 -35.88
C ILE A 14 -2.63 -33.95 -37.32
N ASN A 15 -2.47 -34.91 -38.23
CA ASN A 15 -2.92 -34.76 -39.60
C ASN A 15 -4.46 -34.84 -39.65
N VAL A 16 -5.06 -34.01 -40.49
CA VAL A 16 -6.52 -34.02 -40.70
C VAL A 16 -6.77 -34.22 -42.19
N THR A 17 -7.53 -35.25 -42.52
CA THR A 17 -7.84 -35.63 -43.89
C THR A 17 -9.30 -35.34 -44.19
N TYR A 18 -9.61 -34.81 -45.36
CA TYR A 18 -11.00 -34.61 -45.79
C TYR A 18 -11.58 -35.92 -46.31
N ASP A 19 -12.67 -36.40 -45.68
CA ASP A 19 -13.50 -37.49 -46.18
C ASP A 19 -14.55 -36.92 -47.14
N ALA A 20 -14.45 -37.27 -48.42
CA ALA A 20 -15.33 -36.77 -49.45
C ALA A 20 -16.73 -37.43 -49.45
N GLU A 21 -16.88 -38.64 -48.88
CA GLU A 21 -18.15 -39.35 -48.81
C GLU A 21 -19.02 -38.78 -47.68
N GLU A 22 -18.42 -38.63 -46.49
CA GLU A 22 -19.09 -38.06 -45.31
C GLU A 22 -19.09 -36.52 -45.31
N LYS A 23 -18.26 -35.90 -46.16
CA LYS A 23 -18.05 -34.45 -46.26
C LYS A 23 -17.53 -33.82 -44.96
N GLU A 24 -16.72 -34.56 -44.22
CA GLU A 24 -16.17 -34.16 -42.93
C GLU A 24 -14.64 -34.19 -42.93
N TYR A 25 -14.02 -33.47 -42.00
CA TYR A 25 -12.59 -33.52 -41.77
C TYR A 25 -12.31 -34.51 -40.64
N VAL A 26 -11.58 -35.58 -40.95
CA VAL A 26 -11.27 -36.66 -40.01
C VAL A 26 -9.82 -36.52 -39.53
N PRO A 27 -9.60 -36.26 -38.23
CA PRO A 27 -8.26 -36.23 -37.68
C PRO A 27 -7.70 -37.65 -37.54
N GLU A 28 -6.39 -37.80 -37.71
CA GLU A 28 -5.67 -39.08 -37.52
C GLU A 28 -5.80 -39.58 -36.08
N LYS A 29 -5.98 -38.66 -35.12
CA LYS A 29 -6.18 -38.93 -33.70
C LYS A 29 -7.18 -37.92 -33.12
N GLU A 30 -7.96 -38.35 -32.13
CA GLU A 30 -8.96 -37.48 -31.48
C GLU A 30 -8.35 -36.53 -30.44
N VAL A 31 -7.20 -36.87 -29.88
CA VAL A 31 -6.52 -36.13 -28.81
C VAL A 31 -5.03 -35.97 -29.10
N PHE A 32 -4.47 -34.86 -28.63
CA PHE A 32 -3.02 -34.68 -28.56
C PHE A 32 -2.47 -35.49 -27.38
N GLU A 33 -1.52 -36.38 -27.63
CA GLU A 33 -0.86 -37.21 -26.62
C GLU A 33 0.21 -36.42 -25.84
N GLN A 34 0.78 -35.37 -26.44
CA GLN A 34 1.75 -34.47 -25.81
C GLN A 34 1.09 -33.33 -25.03
N LEU A 35 -0.24 -33.23 -25.08
CA LEU A 35 -0.98 -32.28 -24.28
C LEU A 35 -1.01 -32.76 -22.83
N ASP A 36 -0.09 -32.26 -22.03
CA ASP A 36 -0.05 -32.59 -20.61
C ASP A 36 -1.16 -31.84 -19.87
N THR A 37 -2.29 -32.53 -19.66
CA THR A 37 -3.44 -32.01 -18.92
C THR A 37 -3.18 -31.92 -17.42
N SER A 38 -2.03 -32.41 -16.93
CA SER A 38 -1.61 -32.31 -15.53
C SER A 38 -0.84 -31.03 -15.22
N LEU A 39 -0.40 -30.28 -16.25
CA LEU A 39 0.24 -28.97 -16.08
C LEU A 39 -0.83 -27.89 -15.88
N PHE A 40 -0.86 -27.30 -14.68
CA PHE A 40 -1.81 -26.25 -14.33
C PHE A 40 -1.29 -24.87 -14.69
N GLY A 41 -2.13 -24.07 -15.36
CA GLY A 41 -1.76 -22.73 -15.84
C GLY A 41 -0.96 -22.75 -17.14
N ALA A 42 -0.82 -23.93 -17.77
CA ALA A 42 -0.13 -24.08 -19.04
C ALA A 42 -1.03 -23.64 -20.20
N ARG A 43 -0.49 -22.77 -21.04
CA ARG A 43 -1.11 -22.36 -22.29
C ARG A 43 -0.49 -23.11 -23.46
N TYR A 44 -1.36 -23.70 -24.26
CA TYR A 44 -0.99 -24.30 -25.52
C TYR A 44 -1.63 -23.54 -26.68
N TYR A 45 -0.95 -23.51 -27.82
CA TYR A 45 -1.49 -22.96 -29.06
C TYR A 45 -1.79 -24.09 -30.03
N VAL A 46 -3.05 -24.20 -30.43
CA VAL A 46 -3.46 -25.11 -31.49
C VAL A 46 -3.61 -24.33 -32.78
N VAL A 47 -2.75 -24.65 -33.75
CA VAL A 47 -2.70 -24.00 -35.06
C VAL A 47 -3.23 -24.95 -36.12
N PHE A 48 -4.22 -24.48 -36.88
CA PHE A 48 -4.77 -25.16 -38.03
C PHE A 48 -4.06 -24.66 -39.28
N GLU A 49 -3.27 -25.53 -39.92
CA GLU A 49 -2.60 -25.23 -41.19
C GLU A 49 -3.19 -26.08 -42.31
N ALA A 50 -3.57 -25.43 -43.42
CA ALA A 50 -3.85 -26.12 -44.67
C ALA A 50 -2.53 -26.38 -45.40
N THR A 51 -2.21 -27.65 -45.60
CA THR A 51 -1.11 -28.10 -46.47
C THR A 51 -1.57 -28.30 -47.91
N GLN A 52 -2.88 -28.47 -48.12
CA GLN A 52 -3.56 -28.44 -49.41
C GLN A 52 -4.80 -27.57 -49.28
N LEU A 53 -4.89 -26.50 -50.07
CA LEU A 53 -6.12 -25.73 -50.24
C LEU A 53 -6.98 -26.45 -51.29
N PRO A 54 -8.32 -26.50 -51.16
CA PRO A 54 -9.12 -27.19 -52.16
C PRO A 54 -9.01 -26.47 -53.52
N MET A 55 -8.59 -27.21 -54.54
CA MET A 55 -8.98 -26.97 -55.95
C MET A 55 -10.41 -27.54 -56.08
N GLU A 56 -11.40 -26.96 -56.78
CA GLU A 56 -11.47 -26.24 -58.05
C GLU A 56 -11.99 -24.80 -57.92
N GLY A 57 -11.52 -23.90 -58.78
CA GLY A 57 -12.04 -22.53 -58.94
C GLY A 57 -11.15 -21.40 -58.39
N PHE A 58 -10.04 -21.73 -57.72
CA PHE A 58 -9.00 -20.77 -57.35
C PHE A 58 -7.88 -20.76 -58.41
N GLU A 59 -7.50 -19.58 -58.93
CA GLU A 59 -6.33 -19.45 -59.81
C GLU A 59 -5.06 -19.81 -59.01
N THR A 60 -4.45 -20.94 -59.37
CA THR A 60 -3.34 -21.61 -58.68
C THR A 60 -1.96 -20.95 -58.88
N SER A 61 -1.89 -19.65 -59.17
CA SER A 61 -0.64 -19.01 -59.58
C SER A 61 0.13 -18.24 -58.49
N SER A 62 -0.26 -18.26 -57.21
CA SER A 62 0.51 -17.47 -56.22
C SER A 62 0.52 -17.91 -54.76
N VAL A 63 0.23 -19.18 -54.42
CA VAL A 63 0.34 -19.63 -53.01
C VAL A 63 1.14 -20.92 -52.91
N THR A 64 2.45 -20.78 -52.71
CA THR A 64 3.36 -21.86 -52.32
C THR A 64 3.62 -21.77 -50.82
N GLY A 65 3.02 -22.69 -50.05
CA GLY A 65 3.35 -22.89 -48.63
C GLY A 65 2.13 -23.21 -47.76
N PRO A 66 2.34 -23.84 -46.60
CA PRO A 66 1.29 -24.03 -45.61
C PRO A 66 0.71 -22.68 -45.19
N LYS A 67 -0.62 -22.60 -45.14
CA LYS A 67 -1.33 -21.39 -44.72
C LYS A 67 -2.02 -21.66 -43.39
N VAL A 68 -1.71 -20.84 -42.38
CA VAL A 68 -2.46 -20.81 -41.13
C VAL A 68 -3.89 -20.36 -41.44
N ILE A 69 -4.86 -21.21 -41.14
CA ILE A 69 -6.28 -20.98 -41.36
C ILE A 69 -6.89 -20.38 -40.10
N GLU A 70 -6.49 -20.91 -38.95
CA GLU A 70 -7.02 -20.55 -37.64
C GLU A 70 -5.99 -20.86 -36.56
N ASN A 71 -6.01 -20.07 -35.50
CA ASN A 71 -5.30 -20.35 -34.26
C ASN A 71 -6.30 -20.30 -33.10
N THR A 72 -6.19 -21.25 -32.20
CA THR A 72 -6.91 -21.21 -30.93
C THR A 72 -5.94 -21.41 -29.79
N ILE A 73 -6.26 -20.81 -28.66
CA ILE A 73 -5.52 -20.96 -27.42
C ILE A 73 -6.27 -22.00 -26.58
N VAL A 74 -5.55 -23.00 -26.10
CA VAL A 74 -6.05 -24.00 -25.16
C VAL A 74 -5.31 -23.78 -23.86
N ASP A 75 -6.04 -23.21 -22.90
CA ASP A 75 -5.54 -22.99 -21.55
C ASP A 75 -5.96 -24.19 -20.68
N ILE A 76 -4.98 -24.83 -20.02
CA ILE A 76 -5.19 -26.02 -19.18
C ILE A 76 -4.94 -25.70 -17.71
N GLY A 77 -5.85 -26.14 -16.85
CA GLY A 77 -5.72 -26.02 -15.40
C GLY A 77 -6.27 -24.71 -14.85
N VAL A 78 -5.64 -24.18 -13.79
CA VAL A 78 -6.11 -22.96 -13.10
C VAL A 78 -5.53 -21.74 -13.79
N LEU A 79 -6.40 -20.88 -14.30
CA LEU A 79 -6.02 -19.70 -15.04
C LEU A 79 -5.65 -18.54 -14.10
N PRO A 80 -4.77 -17.61 -14.54
CA PRO A 80 -4.48 -16.42 -13.76
C PRO A 80 -5.76 -15.67 -13.42
N ILE A 81 -5.85 -15.12 -12.21
CA ILE A 81 -7.01 -14.34 -11.81
C ILE A 81 -7.06 -13.08 -12.67
N HIS A 82 -8.19 -12.87 -13.32
CA HIS A 82 -8.48 -11.68 -14.09
C HIS A 82 -9.34 -10.72 -13.26
N PHE A 83 -9.15 -9.42 -13.48
CA PHE A 83 -9.90 -8.38 -12.78
C PHE A 83 -10.74 -7.55 -13.76
N THR A 84 -11.90 -7.10 -13.31
CA THR A 84 -12.77 -6.13 -13.99
C THR A 84 -13.12 -5.00 -13.04
N GLY A 85 -13.47 -3.82 -13.58
CA GLY A 85 -13.80 -2.63 -12.77
C GLY A 85 -12.58 -1.93 -12.15
N VAL A 86 -11.37 -2.28 -12.59
CA VAL A 86 -10.12 -1.68 -12.12
C VAL A 86 -9.81 -0.47 -12.96
N GLU A 87 -10.23 0.69 -12.47
CA GLU A 87 -10.06 1.98 -13.13
C GLU A 87 -9.49 3.01 -12.15
N ASN A 88 -8.80 4.01 -12.70
CA ASN A 88 -8.29 5.12 -11.89
C ASN A 88 -9.46 5.87 -11.24
N ARG A 89 -9.29 6.25 -9.98
CA ARG A 89 -10.34 6.91 -9.18
C ARG A 89 -9.92 8.30 -8.77
N TYR A 90 -10.92 9.15 -8.64
CA TYR A 90 -10.79 10.53 -8.19
C TYR A 90 -11.74 10.75 -7.02
N LEU A 91 -11.25 11.42 -5.99
CA LEU A 91 -12.00 11.67 -4.75
C LEU A 91 -11.61 13.05 -4.22
N ASP A 92 -12.53 13.72 -3.56
CA ASP A 92 -12.22 14.96 -2.83
C ASP A 92 -11.64 14.63 -1.44
N GLU A 93 -10.72 15.47 -0.94
CA GLU A 93 -10.16 15.30 0.40
C GLU A 93 -11.25 15.15 1.47
N GLY A 94 -11.03 14.24 2.43
CA GLY A 94 -11.88 14.05 3.59
C GLY A 94 -13.13 13.21 3.35
N LEU A 95 -13.40 12.82 2.11
CA LEU A 95 -14.47 11.88 1.81
C LEU A 95 -14.04 10.43 2.10
N PRO A 96 -14.98 9.57 2.56
CA PRO A 96 -14.72 8.15 2.66
C PRO A 96 -14.69 7.49 1.28
N ILE A 97 -13.92 6.41 1.13
CA ILE A 97 -13.82 5.63 -0.10
C ILE A 97 -13.79 4.13 0.18
N ASP A 98 -14.56 3.37 -0.60
CA ASP A 98 -14.38 1.93 -0.72
C ASP A 98 -13.44 1.65 -1.90
N LEU A 99 -12.23 1.17 -1.60
CA LEU A 99 -11.18 0.91 -2.59
C LEU A 99 -11.48 -0.32 -3.47
N LEU A 100 -12.40 -1.18 -3.06
CA LEU A 100 -12.78 -2.39 -3.80
C LEU A 100 -14.12 -2.23 -4.53
N GLU A 101 -14.81 -1.10 -4.36
CA GLU A 101 -16.14 -0.88 -4.94
C GLU A 101 -16.17 -1.16 -6.44
N GLY A 102 -17.04 -2.06 -6.90
CA GLY A 102 -17.20 -2.38 -8.32
C GLY A 102 -16.07 -3.23 -8.93
N ILE A 103 -15.00 -3.53 -8.17
CA ILE A 103 -13.94 -4.43 -8.62
C ILE A 103 -14.40 -5.87 -8.43
N LYS A 104 -14.18 -6.69 -9.46
CA LYS A 104 -14.46 -8.13 -9.41
C LYS A 104 -13.27 -8.91 -9.94
N ALA A 105 -13.01 -10.04 -9.31
CA ALA A 105 -12.06 -11.05 -9.72
C ALA A 105 -12.78 -12.27 -10.29
N TYR A 106 -12.20 -12.90 -11.31
CA TYR A 106 -12.74 -14.08 -11.97
C TYR A 106 -11.62 -14.98 -12.52
N ASP A 107 -11.95 -16.25 -12.65
CA ASP A 107 -11.28 -17.25 -13.48
C ASP A 107 -12.07 -17.34 -14.82
N ASN A 108 -11.42 -17.76 -15.91
CA ASN A 108 -12.06 -18.09 -17.18
C ASN A 108 -13.06 -19.27 -17.06
N SER A 109 -13.00 -20.06 -15.98
CA SER A 109 -14.11 -20.89 -15.55
C SER A 109 -15.19 -20.01 -14.90
N ARG A 110 -16.31 -19.82 -15.61
CA ARG A 110 -17.33 -18.78 -15.39
C ARG A 110 -18.02 -18.73 -14.01
N ASP A 111 -17.68 -19.59 -13.04
CA ASP A 111 -18.42 -19.63 -11.76
C ASP A 111 -17.63 -20.23 -10.58
N LEU A 112 -16.41 -19.78 -10.33
CA LEU A 112 -15.79 -20.01 -9.02
C LEU A 112 -16.34 -19.00 -8.00
N LYS A 113 -17.38 -19.43 -7.28
CA LYS A 113 -17.86 -18.74 -6.07
C LYS A 113 -16.71 -18.63 -5.07
N GLY A 114 -16.52 -17.45 -4.50
CA GLY A 114 -15.57 -17.22 -3.41
C GLY A 114 -14.34 -16.38 -3.75
N ILE A 115 -13.95 -16.21 -5.04
CA ILE A 115 -12.78 -15.38 -5.39
C ILE A 115 -13.00 -13.91 -4.99
N ASN A 116 -14.21 -13.39 -5.18
CA ASN A 116 -14.52 -12.02 -4.78
C ASN A 116 -14.48 -11.82 -3.25
N ASP A 117 -14.67 -12.87 -2.47
CA ASP A 117 -14.61 -12.81 -1.01
C ASP A 117 -13.16 -12.73 -0.48
N THR A 118 -12.17 -12.96 -1.35
CA THR A 118 -10.74 -12.86 -1.02
C THR A 118 -10.09 -11.56 -1.52
N LEU A 119 -10.88 -10.65 -2.11
CA LEU A 119 -10.39 -9.36 -2.56
C LEU A 119 -9.81 -8.57 -1.38
N SER A 120 -8.59 -8.10 -1.57
CA SER A 120 -7.85 -7.27 -0.62
C SER A 120 -7.09 -6.19 -1.37
N TYR A 121 -6.58 -5.20 -0.64
CA TYR A 121 -5.78 -4.13 -1.24
C TYR A 121 -4.57 -3.78 -0.38
N GLU A 122 -3.56 -3.26 -1.06
CA GLU A 122 -2.46 -2.51 -0.48
C GLU A 122 -2.44 -1.12 -1.12
N ILE A 123 -2.27 -0.09 -0.31
CA ILE A 123 -2.25 1.29 -0.79
C ILE A 123 -0.97 1.97 -0.32
N VAL A 124 -0.34 2.70 -1.23
CA VAL A 124 0.91 3.43 -0.97
C VAL A 124 0.79 4.84 -1.56
N ASN A 125 1.11 5.85 -0.77
CA ASN A 125 1.26 7.22 -1.27
C ASN A 125 2.49 7.29 -2.20
N GLU A 126 2.31 7.75 -3.44
CA GLU A 126 3.39 7.74 -4.44
C GLU A 126 4.54 8.72 -4.10
N LYS A 127 4.28 9.77 -3.33
CA LYS A 127 5.28 10.79 -2.97
C LYS A 127 6.08 10.40 -1.71
N THR A 128 5.39 9.93 -0.67
CA THR A 128 6.01 9.62 0.63
C THR A 128 6.39 8.15 0.79
N ASN A 129 5.94 7.28 -0.13
CA ASN A 129 6.06 5.83 -0.06
C ASN A 129 5.49 5.23 1.26
N SER A 130 4.59 5.97 1.91
CA SER A 130 3.89 5.54 3.13
C SER A 130 2.69 4.67 2.78
N SER A 131 2.50 3.59 3.52
CA SER A 131 1.28 2.76 3.46
C SER A 131 0.18 3.21 4.43
N HIS A 132 0.42 4.26 5.21
CA HIS A 132 -0.61 4.84 6.08
C HIS A 132 -1.61 5.62 5.24
N PHE A 133 -2.79 5.04 5.04
CA PHE A 133 -3.94 5.67 4.39
C PHE A 133 -5.19 5.46 5.24
N ASN A 134 -5.97 6.52 5.42
CA ASN A 134 -7.24 6.44 6.14
C ASN A 134 -8.40 6.51 5.15
N ILE A 135 -9.05 5.37 4.89
CA ILE A 135 -10.17 5.25 3.96
C ILE A 135 -11.40 6.08 4.38
N TRP A 136 -11.48 6.52 5.64
CA TRP A 136 -12.59 7.32 6.16
C TRP A 136 -12.33 8.83 6.12
N ASN A 137 -11.09 9.23 5.85
CA ASN A 137 -10.64 10.62 5.79
C ASN A 137 -9.39 10.68 4.90
N ALA A 138 -9.61 10.48 3.60
CA ALA A 138 -8.54 10.44 2.62
C ALA A 138 -7.84 11.80 2.55
N LYS A 139 -6.51 11.79 2.63
CA LYS A 139 -5.70 13.01 2.49
C LYS A 139 -5.35 13.26 1.04
N ALA A 140 -5.13 14.54 0.71
CA ALA A 140 -4.75 14.95 -0.63
C ALA A 140 -3.47 14.24 -1.09
N GLY A 141 -3.41 13.90 -2.36
CA GLY A 141 -2.25 13.25 -2.97
C GLY A 141 -2.60 12.17 -3.98
N THR A 142 -1.55 11.54 -4.49
CA THR A 142 -1.66 10.42 -5.43
C THR A 142 -1.21 9.13 -4.75
N TYR A 143 -2.04 8.09 -4.88
CA TYR A 143 -1.84 6.80 -4.25
C TYR A 143 -1.89 5.69 -5.30
N ARG A 144 -0.96 4.74 -5.20
CA ARG A 144 -1.02 3.48 -5.94
C ARG A 144 -1.78 2.48 -5.08
N VAL A 145 -2.86 1.94 -5.63
CA VAL A 145 -3.65 0.87 -5.01
C VAL A 145 -3.39 -0.42 -5.75
N THR A 146 -2.80 -1.41 -5.07
CA THR A 146 -2.65 -2.77 -5.54
C THR A 146 -3.81 -3.60 -5.02
N VAL A 147 -4.63 -4.12 -5.90
CA VAL A 147 -5.72 -5.05 -5.57
C VAL A 147 -5.22 -6.46 -5.75
N LYS A 148 -5.51 -7.32 -4.78
CA LYS A 148 -5.09 -8.72 -4.72
C LYS A 148 -6.30 -9.62 -4.56
N ALA A 149 -6.26 -10.78 -5.20
CA ALA A 149 -7.24 -11.84 -5.03
C ALA A 149 -6.52 -13.18 -4.93
N TYR A 150 -7.18 -14.12 -4.25
CA TYR A 150 -6.69 -15.47 -4.03
C TYR A 150 -7.78 -16.48 -4.35
N LEU A 151 -7.39 -17.58 -4.98
CA LEU A 151 -8.27 -18.71 -5.26
C LEU A 151 -7.58 -19.98 -4.79
N ASP A 152 -8.23 -20.69 -3.88
CA ASP A 152 -7.84 -22.05 -3.52
C ASP A 152 -8.52 -23.01 -4.48
N PHE A 153 -7.78 -23.47 -5.48
CA PHE A 153 -8.24 -24.53 -6.36
C PHE A 153 -7.92 -25.87 -5.71
N VAL A 154 -8.94 -26.71 -5.55
CA VAL A 154 -8.77 -28.08 -5.06
C VAL A 154 -9.50 -29.00 -6.05
N GLN A 155 -8.72 -29.78 -6.79
CA GLN A 155 -9.25 -30.96 -7.46
C GLN A 155 -9.62 -31.96 -6.37
N ALA A 156 -10.92 -32.12 -6.14
CA ALA A 156 -11.42 -33.04 -5.14
C ALA A 156 -10.98 -34.47 -5.46
N ILE A 157 -10.32 -35.12 -4.51
CA ILE A 157 -10.28 -36.58 -4.44
C ILE A 157 -11.57 -37.06 -3.80
N ASP A 158 -12.16 -38.13 -4.35
CA ASP A 158 -13.33 -38.75 -3.72
C ASP A 158 -12.88 -39.54 -2.48
N ILE A 159 -12.95 -38.89 -1.32
CA ILE A 159 -12.62 -39.52 -0.04
C ILE A 159 -13.73 -40.43 0.50
N SER A 160 -14.84 -40.58 -0.23
CA SER A 160 -15.89 -41.54 0.10
C SER A 160 -15.59 -42.95 -0.42
N GLU A 161 -14.52 -43.09 -1.21
CA GLU A 161 -13.97 -44.34 -1.74
C GLU A 161 -12.52 -44.54 -1.29
N ASP A 162 -11.99 -45.73 -1.58
CA ASP A 162 -10.58 -46.03 -1.30
C ASP A 162 -9.68 -45.21 -2.23
N VAL A 163 -8.58 -44.69 -1.69
CA VAL A 163 -7.65 -43.82 -2.42
C VAL A 163 -6.40 -44.61 -2.78
N GLU A 164 -6.21 -44.85 -4.07
CA GLU A 164 -5.00 -45.48 -4.61
C GLU A 164 -3.89 -44.44 -4.76
N ILE A 165 -2.70 -44.76 -4.28
CA ILE A 165 -1.52 -43.89 -4.34
C ILE A 165 -0.32 -44.65 -4.90
N SER A 166 0.60 -43.94 -5.54
CA SER A 166 1.83 -44.57 -6.05
C SER A 166 3.05 -43.64 -6.01
N PHE A 167 4.22 -44.26 -5.95
CA PHE A 167 5.53 -43.63 -6.09
C PHE A 167 6.48 -44.62 -6.77
N GLY A 168 6.82 -44.37 -8.03
CA GLY A 168 7.64 -45.28 -8.83
C GLY A 168 6.98 -46.66 -8.97
N GLU A 169 7.65 -47.71 -8.50
CA GLU A 169 7.12 -49.09 -8.48
C GLU A 169 6.29 -49.44 -7.24
N TYR A 170 6.19 -48.52 -6.27
CA TYR A 170 5.48 -48.73 -5.01
C TYR A 170 4.05 -48.21 -5.14
N GLU A 171 3.09 -49.06 -4.88
CA GLU A 171 1.66 -48.73 -4.87
C GLU A 171 1.09 -48.97 -3.47
N GLY A 172 0.04 -48.24 -3.10
CA GLY A 172 -0.68 -48.43 -1.85
C GLY A 172 -2.14 -47.99 -1.96
N THR A 173 -2.99 -48.52 -1.10
CA THR A 173 -4.41 -48.16 -1.05
C THR A 173 -4.75 -47.69 0.36
N ILE A 174 -5.17 -46.44 0.48
CA ILE A 174 -5.70 -45.89 1.72
C ILE A 174 -7.20 -46.16 1.73
N THR A 175 -7.65 -47.01 2.64
CA THR A 175 -9.09 -47.31 2.71
C THR A 175 -9.86 -46.10 3.22
N LYS A 176 -11.08 -45.88 2.72
CA LYS A 176 -11.91 -44.72 3.13
C LYS A 176 -12.13 -44.63 4.65
N GLU A 177 -12.22 -45.77 5.34
CA GLU A 177 -12.38 -45.80 6.81
C GLU A 177 -11.12 -45.37 7.56
N ARG A 178 -10.00 -45.16 6.85
CA ARG A 178 -8.73 -44.65 7.37
C ARG A 178 -8.47 -43.19 6.99
N ILE A 179 -9.41 -42.51 6.33
CA ILE A 179 -9.33 -41.09 6.02
C ILE A 179 -9.96 -40.27 7.16
N ASN A 180 -9.25 -39.26 7.67
CA ASN A 180 -9.65 -38.36 8.77
C ASN A 180 -10.20 -39.11 10.01
N ILE A 181 -9.58 -40.24 10.34
CA ILE A 181 -10.00 -41.03 11.50
C ILE A 181 -9.81 -40.29 12.83
N SER A 182 -10.68 -40.58 13.79
CA SER A 182 -10.64 -40.01 15.14
C SER A 182 -10.05 -40.96 16.19
N VAL A 183 -9.48 -42.09 15.75
CA VAL A 183 -8.89 -43.14 16.59
C VAL A 183 -7.42 -43.35 16.23
N ASP A 184 -6.67 -44.03 17.11
CA ASP A 184 -5.23 -44.25 16.92
C ASP A 184 -4.92 -44.86 15.54
N PRO A 185 -4.22 -44.13 14.65
CA PRO A 185 -3.87 -44.60 13.30
C PRO A 185 -2.89 -45.77 13.31
N PHE A 186 -2.16 -45.96 14.41
CA PHE A 186 -1.13 -46.98 14.58
C PHE A 186 -1.63 -48.20 15.37
N GLY A 187 -2.87 -48.20 15.86
CA GLY A 187 -3.48 -49.31 16.58
C GLY A 187 -3.43 -50.62 15.78
N TRP A 188 -2.98 -51.73 16.38
CA TRP A 188 -2.81 -53.00 15.65
C TRP A 188 -4.18 -53.60 15.30
N ALA A 189 -4.55 -53.52 14.02
CA ALA A 189 -5.74 -54.16 13.46
C ALA A 189 -5.36 -54.85 12.14
N PRO A 190 -5.77 -56.11 11.90
CA PRO A 190 -5.44 -56.82 10.67
C PRO A 190 -6.18 -56.28 9.45
N THR A 191 -7.34 -55.64 9.63
CA THR A 191 -8.17 -55.05 8.55
C THR A 191 -9.08 -53.94 9.09
N PRO A 192 -9.04 -52.71 8.54
CA PRO A 192 -8.03 -52.20 7.61
C PRO A 192 -6.65 -52.08 8.29
N PRO A 193 -5.54 -52.18 7.54
CA PRO A 193 -4.19 -52.05 8.08
C PRO A 193 -4.01 -50.73 8.85
N PRO A 194 -3.03 -50.64 9.76
CA PRO A 194 -2.80 -49.45 10.57
C PRO A 194 -2.11 -48.34 9.76
N MET A 195 -2.92 -47.68 8.96
CA MET A 195 -2.59 -46.51 8.16
C MET A 195 -3.63 -45.42 8.40
N ALA A 196 -3.31 -44.18 8.03
CA ALA A 196 -4.29 -43.11 7.95
C ALA A 196 -3.86 -42.05 6.94
N MET A 197 -4.85 -41.39 6.36
CA MET A 197 -4.65 -40.13 5.65
C MET A 197 -5.48 -39.05 6.33
N PHE A 198 -4.89 -37.89 6.53
CA PHE A 198 -5.58 -36.71 7.03
C PHE A 198 -5.56 -35.64 5.95
N THR A 199 -6.74 -35.19 5.53
CA THR A 199 -6.93 -34.03 4.64
C THR A 199 -7.20 -32.76 5.46
N GLU A 200 -7.36 -32.89 6.77
CA GLU A 200 -7.55 -31.81 7.72
C GLU A 200 -6.64 -31.98 8.94
N PHE A 201 -6.01 -30.90 9.39
CA PHE A 201 -5.06 -30.92 10.49
C PHE A 201 -5.49 -30.05 11.67
N THR A 202 -6.65 -30.42 12.21
CA THR A 202 -7.26 -29.76 13.36
C THR A 202 -6.47 -30.01 14.65
N GLU A 203 -6.78 -29.27 15.71
CA GLU A 203 -6.21 -29.51 17.04
C GLU A 203 -6.52 -30.93 17.55
N SER A 204 -7.68 -31.49 17.18
CA SER A 204 -8.03 -32.88 17.48
C SER A 204 -7.12 -33.86 16.75
N THR A 205 -6.82 -33.63 15.48
CA THR A 205 -5.86 -34.44 14.70
C THR A 205 -4.45 -34.36 15.31
N ARG A 206 -3.99 -33.15 15.66
CA ARG A 206 -2.70 -32.92 16.32
C ARG A 206 -2.61 -33.67 17.64
N THR A 207 -3.64 -33.55 18.48
CA THR A 207 -3.72 -34.24 19.76
C THR A 207 -3.68 -35.75 19.56
N LEU A 208 -4.54 -36.28 18.68
CA LEU A 208 -4.60 -37.70 18.36
C LEU A 208 -3.23 -38.25 18.00
N LEU A 209 -2.53 -37.64 17.04
CA LEU A 209 -1.22 -38.12 16.57
C LEU A 209 -0.12 -38.03 17.63
N LYS A 210 -0.18 -37.03 18.52
CA LYS A 210 0.76 -36.89 19.65
C LYS A 210 0.51 -37.90 20.76
N THR A 211 -0.74 -38.29 20.98
CA THR A 211 -1.12 -39.22 22.07
C THR A 211 -1.20 -40.68 21.63
N SER A 212 -1.22 -40.95 20.33
CA SER A 212 -1.26 -42.31 19.77
C SER A 212 -0.01 -43.10 20.12
N ASP A 213 -0.08 -44.42 20.25
CA ASP A 213 1.09 -45.21 20.64
C ASP A 213 2.20 -45.14 19.59
N LEU A 214 3.39 -44.63 19.94
CA LEU A 214 4.52 -44.59 19.02
C LEU A 214 5.27 -45.92 18.97
N LYS A 215 5.13 -46.61 17.84
CA LYS A 215 5.73 -47.93 17.61
C LYS A 215 7.05 -47.84 16.84
N TYR A 216 7.84 -48.92 16.86
CA TYR A 216 9.18 -48.97 16.22
C TYR A 216 9.18 -48.88 14.68
N ASN A 217 8.02 -48.71 14.03
CA ASN A 217 7.86 -48.73 12.58
C ASN A 217 6.76 -47.76 12.12
N VAL A 218 6.78 -46.53 12.63
CA VAL A 218 5.90 -45.44 12.19
C VAL A 218 6.58 -44.58 11.15
N GLN A 219 5.85 -44.29 10.08
CA GLN A 219 6.20 -43.38 9.00
C GLN A 219 5.07 -42.39 8.85
N MET A 220 5.42 -41.12 8.71
CA MET A 220 4.50 -40.07 8.32
C MET A 220 5.16 -39.21 7.26
N ALA A 221 4.41 -38.82 6.25
CA ALA A 221 4.81 -37.83 5.26
C ALA A 221 3.74 -36.75 5.21
N LEU A 222 4.19 -35.49 5.23
CA LEU A 222 3.38 -34.34 4.87
C LEU A 222 3.59 -34.09 3.38
N ILE A 223 2.49 -34.06 2.64
CA ILE A 223 2.44 -33.87 1.21
C ILE A 223 1.71 -32.56 0.94
N ASP A 224 2.29 -31.71 0.10
CA ASP A 224 1.66 -30.46 -0.29
C ASP A 224 0.45 -30.67 -1.23
N GLY A 225 -0.19 -29.56 -1.60
CA GLY A 225 -1.33 -29.59 -2.52
C GLY A 225 -1.02 -30.24 -3.87
N SER A 226 0.22 -30.20 -4.33
CA SER A 226 0.66 -30.75 -5.63
C SER A 226 1.05 -32.23 -5.60
N GLY A 227 1.03 -32.86 -4.43
CA GLY A 227 1.45 -34.24 -4.26
C GLY A 227 2.95 -34.38 -3.91
N ILE A 228 3.67 -33.29 -3.66
CA ILE A 228 5.09 -33.33 -3.32
C ILE A 228 5.28 -33.48 -1.80
N VAL A 229 6.16 -34.39 -1.40
CA VAL A 229 6.53 -34.56 0.01
C VAL A 229 7.35 -33.36 0.48
N VAL A 230 6.89 -32.66 1.51
CA VAL A 230 7.53 -31.46 2.07
C VAL A 230 8.12 -31.69 3.46
N ALA A 231 7.63 -32.69 4.19
CA ALA A 231 8.16 -33.09 5.49
C ALA A 231 7.94 -34.60 5.72
N TYR A 232 8.76 -35.23 6.55
CA TYR A 232 8.53 -36.61 6.98
C TYR A 232 9.03 -36.89 8.39
N PHE A 233 8.47 -37.93 8.98
CA PHE A 233 8.91 -38.53 10.23
C PHE A 233 9.00 -40.05 10.03
N ASN A 234 10.21 -40.60 10.08
CA ASN A 234 10.45 -42.00 9.73
C ASN A 234 11.31 -42.69 10.80
N THR A 235 10.65 -43.48 11.64
CA THR A 235 11.30 -44.20 12.74
C THR A 235 12.17 -45.37 12.29
N VAL A 236 11.93 -45.95 11.11
CA VAL A 236 12.77 -47.03 10.55
C VAL A 236 14.13 -46.50 10.13
N SER A 237 14.14 -45.35 9.46
CA SER A 237 15.40 -44.65 9.11
C SER A 237 16.02 -43.88 10.28
N GLY A 238 15.26 -43.68 11.37
CA GLY A 238 15.67 -42.87 12.51
C GLY A 238 15.83 -41.39 12.16
N LYS A 239 15.04 -40.87 11.21
CA LYS A 239 15.17 -39.50 10.68
C LYS A 239 13.83 -38.79 10.59
N MET A 240 13.86 -37.48 10.77
CA MET A 240 12.73 -36.59 10.52
C MET A 240 13.19 -35.30 9.86
N ARG A 241 12.30 -34.68 9.11
CA ARG A 241 12.52 -33.38 8.49
C ARG A 241 11.20 -32.61 8.52
N VAL A 242 11.26 -31.35 8.95
CA VAL A 242 10.14 -30.40 8.88
C VAL A 242 10.23 -29.62 7.57
N GLU A 243 9.12 -29.04 7.12
CA GLU A 243 9.07 -28.24 5.90
C GLU A 243 10.08 -27.08 5.95
N GLY A 244 10.86 -26.89 4.88
CA GLY A 244 11.95 -25.91 4.82
C GLY A 244 13.14 -26.17 5.75
N GLY A 245 13.06 -27.18 6.63
CA GLY A 245 14.09 -27.49 7.62
C GLY A 245 15.17 -28.45 7.12
N ALA A 246 16.21 -28.62 7.94
CA ALA A 246 17.23 -29.66 7.74
C ALA A 246 16.72 -31.03 8.23
N GLU A 247 17.27 -32.10 7.66
CA GLU A 247 17.06 -33.45 8.20
C GLU A 247 17.71 -33.56 9.58
N THR A 248 17.01 -34.21 10.51
CA THR A 248 17.46 -34.43 11.88
C THR A 248 17.30 -35.89 12.27
N THR A 249 18.15 -36.36 13.19
CA THR A 249 18.10 -37.74 13.71
C THR A 249 17.09 -37.86 14.84
N ILE A 250 16.26 -38.91 14.79
CA ILE A 250 15.38 -39.33 15.88
C ILE A 250 16.18 -40.30 16.75
N ALA A 251 16.57 -39.88 17.96
CA ALA A 251 17.20 -40.78 18.91
C ALA A 251 16.18 -41.80 19.46
N ASP A 252 16.62 -43.05 19.67
CA ASP A 252 15.74 -44.16 20.08
C ASP A 252 14.96 -43.88 21.37
N ASN A 253 15.56 -43.16 22.31
CA ASN A 253 14.93 -42.76 23.57
C ASN A 253 14.09 -41.47 23.49
N ASN A 254 14.10 -40.76 22.35
CA ASN A 254 13.45 -39.46 22.17
C ASN A 254 12.34 -39.47 21.10
N ARG A 255 11.92 -40.64 20.62
CA ARG A 255 10.96 -40.73 19.50
C ARG A 255 9.64 -39.98 19.77
N GLU A 256 9.13 -40.08 20.99
CA GLU A 256 7.88 -39.42 21.41
C GLU A 256 8.00 -37.89 21.44
N PRO A 257 9.01 -37.30 22.12
CA PRO A 257 9.34 -35.89 21.99
C PRO A 257 9.56 -35.45 20.54
N SER A 258 10.35 -36.19 19.75
CA SER A 258 10.66 -35.85 18.36
C SER A 258 9.40 -35.84 17.48
N ARG A 259 8.51 -36.81 17.64
CA ARG A 259 7.22 -36.83 16.96
C ARG A 259 6.38 -35.62 17.32
N SER A 260 6.28 -35.30 18.60
CA SER A 260 5.49 -34.17 19.08
C SER A 260 6.02 -32.86 18.51
N THR A 261 7.34 -32.65 18.56
CA THR A 261 8.02 -31.49 17.94
C THR A 261 7.78 -31.44 16.43
N TRP A 262 7.82 -32.58 15.74
CA TRP A 262 7.56 -32.64 14.30
C TRP A 262 6.12 -32.26 13.98
N ILE A 263 5.13 -32.80 14.71
CA ILE A 263 3.72 -32.47 14.57
C ILE A 263 3.46 -30.98 14.84
N ASP A 264 4.12 -30.41 15.86
CA ASP A 264 4.00 -28.98 16.19
C ASP A 264 4.55 -28.07 15.11
N ALA A 265 5.55 -28.54 14.36
CA ALA A 265 6.15 -27.80 13.26
C ALA A 265 5.39 -27.93 11.92
N ILE A 266 4.34 -28.74 11.85
CA ILE A 266 3.52 -28.86 10.63
C ILE A 266 2.70 -27.57 10.42
N ASP A 267 2.98 -26.90 9.30
CA ASP A 267 2.10 -25.91 8.69
C ASP A 267 1.24 -26.61 7.63
N PHE A 268 -0.06 -26.71 7.88
CA PHE A 268 -0.95 -27.51 7.03
C PHE A 268 -1.66 -26.59 6.04
N GLY A 269 -1.07 -26.46 4.85
CA GLY A 269 -1.56 -25.61 3.78
C GLY A 269 -2.81 -26.14 3.07
N VAL A 270 -3.28 -25.36 2.10
CA VAL A 270 -4.45 -25.71 1.27
C VAL A 270 -4.19 -27.01 0.52
N GLY A 271 -5.09 -27.97 0.73
CA GLY A 271 -5.04 -29.28 0.10
C GLY A 271 -3.79 -30.09 0.43
N TYR A 272 -3.08 -29.76 1.51
CA TYR A 272 -2.05 -30.63 2.07
C TYR A 272 -2.70 -31.94 2.55
N LYS A 273 -1.90 -33.00 2.58
CA LYS A 273 -2.29 -34.30 3.13
C LYS A 273 -1.20 -34.79 4.07
N LEU A 274 -1.58 -35.35 5.20
CA LEU A 274 -0.67 -36.12 6.05
C LEU A 274 -1.02 -37.60 5.88
N ILE A 275 -0.07 -38.40 5.40
CA ILE A 275 -0.24 -39.85 5.32
C ILE A 275 0.65 -40.48 6.39
N ALA A 276 0.07 -41.39 7.16
CA ALA A 276 0.72 -42.11 8.23
C ALA A 276 0.58 -43.62 7.99
N GLY A 277 1.66 -44.37 8.19
CA GLY A 277 1.68 -45.83 8.01
C GLY A 277 2.44 -46.51 9.14
N TYR A 278 1.93 -47.66 9.57
CA TYR A 278 2.56 -48.57 10.54
C TYR A 278 2.49 -50.02 10.04
N ALA A 279 3.47 -50.83 10.45
CA ALA A 279 3.61 -52.26 10.22
C ALA A 279 4.16 -52.71 8.83
N PRO A 280 5.02 -53.73 8.78
CA PRO A 280 5.79 -54.12 7.59
C PRO A 280 4.98 -54.82 6.47
N ALA A 281 3.67 -55.03 6.64
CA ALA A 281 2.81 -55.69 5.66
C ALA A 281 1.78 -54.74 5.01
N ASP A 282 1.82 -53.45 5.36
CA ASP A 282 1.02 -52.43 4.71
C ASP A 282 1.80 -51.80 3.55
N ASN A 283 1.21 -51.80 2.36
CA ASN A 283 1.79 -51.24 1.16
C ASN A 283 2.00 -49.72 1.27
N VAL A 284 1.12 -49.00 1.97
CA VAL A 284 1.28 -47.55 2.22
C VAL A 284 2.49 -47.31 3.12
N HIS A 285 2.64 -48.07 4.20
CA HIS A 285 3.84 -48.03 5.04
C HIS A 285 5.14 -48.29 4.24
N VAL A 286 5.15 -49.30 3.36
CA VAL A 286 6.32 -49.60 2.52
C VAL A 286 6.64 -48.45 1.55
N LEU A 287 5.63 -47.87 0.90
CA LEU A 287 5.78 -46.70 0.03
C LEU A 287 6.40 -45.53 0.80
N LEU A 288 5.87 -45.21 1.98
CA LEU A 288 6.36 -44.10 2.81
C LEU A 288 7.81 -44.28 3.31
N GLN A 289 8.36 -45.50 3.29
CA GLN A 289 9.78 -45.71 3.59
C GLN A 289 10.72 -45.27 2.46
N LYS A 290 10.18 -45.09 1.25
CA LYS A 290 10.97 -44.82 0.03
C LYS A 290 10.98 -43.34 -0.35
N VAL A 291 9.97 -42.59 0.06
CA VAL A 291 9.83 -41.18 -0.27
C VAL A 291 10.75 -40.29 0.57
N ASN A 292 11.22 -39.21 -0.05
CA ASN A 292 12.01 -38.15 0.54
C ASN A 292 11.36 -36.79 0.21
N VAL A 293 11.82 -35.73 0.88
CA VAL A 293 11.37 -34.37 0.53
C VAL A 293 11.72 -34.06 -0.93
N GLY A 294 10.72 -33.60 -1.68
CA GLY A 294 10.80 -33.32 -3.11
C GLY A 294 10.24 -34.43 -4.02
N ASP A 295 9.98 -35.62 -3.48
CA ASP A 295 9.37 -36.71 -4.23
C ASP A 295 7.86 -36.49 -4.41
N LYS A 296 7.33 -36.87 -5.58
CA LYS A 296 5.90 -36.79 -5.90
C LYS A 296 5.19 -38.11 -5.63
N ILE A 297 4.09 -38.06 -4.89
CA ILE A 297 3.16 -39.18 -4.72
C ILE A 297 1.92 -38.93 -5.58
N GLU A 298 1.63 -39.87 -6.49
CA GLU A 298 0.48 -39.80 -7.38
C GLU A 298 -0.79 -40.32 -6.69
N GLY A 299 -1.96 -39.95 -7.21
CA GLY A 299 -3.27 -40.42 -6.72
C GLY A 299 -3.90 -39.61 -5.59
N LEU A 300 -3.21 -38.58 -5.09
CA LEU A 300 -3.67 -37.71 -3.98
C LEU A 300 -4.50 -36.50 -4.42
N GLY A 301 -4.81 -36.41 -5.72
CA GLY A 301 -5.36 -35.22 -6.36
C GLY A 301 -4.51 -33.97 -6.14
N PHE A 302 -5.03 -32.85 -6.60
CA PHE A 302 -4.27 -31.61 -6.70
C PHE A 302 -4.95 -30.45 -5.98
N ALA A 303 -4.16 -29.60 -5.35
CA ALA A 303 -4.59 -28.31 -4.85
C ALA A 303 -3.51 -27.26 -5.07
N ALA A 304 -3.93 -26.07 -5.47
CA ALA A 304 -3.07 -24.91 -5.60
C ALA A 304 -3.80 -23.66 -5.13
N ARG A 305 -3.06 -22.78 -4.46
CA ARG A 305 -3.49 -21.41 -4.23
C ARG A 305 -3.00 -20.56 -5.40
N VAL A 306 -3.93 -20.04 -6.19
CA VAL A 306 -3.65 -19.07 -7.25
C VAL A 306 -3.77 -17.66 -6.69
N HIS A 307 -2.81 -16.83 -7.06
CA HIS A 307 -2.74 -15.43 -6.71
C HIS A 307 -2.83 -14.58 -7.97
N GLY A 308 -3.57 -13.48 -7.90
CA GLY A 308 -3.53 -12.43 -8.90
C GLY A 308 -3.49 -11.06 -8.26
N GLU A 309 -2.80 -10.15 -8.94
CA GLU A 309 -2.75 -8.75 -8.55
C GLU A 309 -2.92 -7.83 -9.75
N THR A 310 -3.42 -6.63 -9.48
CA THR A 310 -3.57 -5.55 -10.45
C THR A 310 -3.48 -4.22 -9.72
N THR A 311 -3.22 -3.14 -10.44
CA THR A 311 -3.03 -1.82 -9.83
C THR A 311 -3.85 -0.75 -10.52
N TYR A 312 -4.37 0.19 -9.73
CA TYR A 312 -4.94 1.44 -10.24
C TYR A 312 -4.43 2.64 -9.43
N ARG A 313 -4.61 3.84 -9.98
CA ARG A 313 -4.26 5.09 -9.30
C ARG A 313 -5.49 5.72 -8.64
N LEU A 314 -5.35 6.11 -7.38
CA LEU A 314 -6.29 6.97 -6.67
C LEU A 314 -5.68 8.38 -6.57
N THR A 315 -6.39 9.38 -7.05
CA THR A 315 -6.03 10.79 -6.88
C THR A 315 -7.05 11.44 -5.94
N VAL A 316 -6.55 11.94 -4.81
CA VAL A 316 -7.36 12.71 -3.85
C VAL A 316 -7.06 14.19 -4.08
N ALA A 317 -8.07 14.91 -4.55
CA ALA A 317 -7.99 16.33 -4.84
C ALA A 317 -8.05 17.15 -3.55
N ASP A 318 -7.17 18.15 -3.47
CA ASP A 318 -7.11 19.09 -2.37
C ASP A 318 -8.01 20.29 -2.63
N PHE A 319 -8.92 20.55 -1.70
CA PHE A 319 -9.81 21.71 -1.73
C PHE A 319 -9.72 22.54 -0.45
N THR A 320 -8.74 22.23 0.42
CA THR A 320 -8.60 22.90 1.70
C THR A 320 -7.62 24.05 1.53
N PRO A 321 -8.06 25.32 1.62
CA PRO A 321 -7.12 26.44 1.54
C PRO A 321 -6.06 26.39 2.65
N PRO A 322 -4.88 26.98 2.43
CA PRO A 322 -3.87 27.16 3.46
C PRO A 322 -4.46 27.79 4.72
N LYS A 323 -3.91 27.44 5.88
CA LYS A 323 -4.26 28.14 7.12
C LYS A 323 -3.24 29.22 7.42
N VAL A 324 -3.69 30.45 7.52
CA VAL A 324 -2.82 31.61 7.76
C VAL A 324 -3.22 32.29 9.07
N VAL A 325 -2.23 32.55 9.91
CA VAL A 325 -2.39 33.24 11.19
C VAL A 325 -1.59 34.54 11.15
N VAL A 326 -2.29 35.65 11.39
CA VAL A 326 -1.68 36.96 11.62
C VAL A 326 -1.37 37.10 13.11
N ARG A 327 -0.11 37.38 13.47
CA ARG A 327 0.33 37.45 14.87
C ARG A 327 -0.25 38.67 15.60
N ALA A 328 -0.39 39.79 14.90
CA ALA A 328 -0.99 41.01 15.40
C ALA A 328 -1.84 41.70 14.33
N GLU A 329 -3.07 42.10 14.68
CA GLU A 329 -3.96 42.87 13.79
C GLU A 329 -3.36 44.23 13.39
N THR A 330 -2.46 44.78 14.22
CA THR A 330 -1.63 45.93 13.90
C THR A 330 -0.17 45.59 14.17
N LEU A 331 0.65 45.52 13.13
CA LEU A 331 2.09 45.43 13.23
C LEU A 331 2.66 46.84 13.37
N GLU A 332 3.28 47.13 14.51
CA GLU A 332 3.97 48.39 14.73
C GLU A 332 5.46 48.23 14.43
N ILE A 333 5.96 49.03 13.49
CA ILE A 333 7.39 49.16 13.20
C ILE A 333 7.82 50.62 13.34
N TYR A 334 9.11 50.86 13.40
CA TYR A 334 9.68 52.19 13.45
C TYR A 334 10.47 52.46 12.16
N THR A 335 10.63 53.73 11.76
CA THR A 335 11.38 54.10 10.54
C THR A 335 12.86 53.70 10.58
N ASP A 336 13.40 53.41 11.77
CA ASP A 336 14.74 52.87 12.03
C ASP A 336 14.76 51.33 12.18
N THR A 337 13.72 50.64 11.71
CA THR A 337 13.61 49.19 11.77
C THR A 337 14.75 48.47 11.03
N ALA A 338 15.01 47.22 11.41
CA ALA A 338 15.99 46.34 10.77
C ALA A 338 15.45 45.66 9.49
N PHE A 339 14.15 45.79 9.19
CA PHE A 339 13.58 45.26 7.95
C PHE A 339 14.11 46.01 6.73
N VAL A 340 14.44 45.26 5.68
CA VAL A 340 14.96 45.83 4.43
C VAL A 340 13.86 46.52 3.63
N ASP A 341 12.65 45.98 3.66
CA ASP A 341 11.48 46.50 2.96
C ASP A 341 10.15 46.13 3.66
N ALA A 342 9.04 46.61 3.10
CA ALA A 342 7.71 46.31 3.61
C ALA A 342 7.35 44.82 3.50
N GLU A 343 7.83 44.08 2.50
CA GLU A 343 7.51 42.66 2.32
C GLU A 343 8.10 41.83 3.46
N GLU A 344 9.37 42.08 3.83
CA GLU A 344 10.01 41.43 4.96
C GLU A 344 9.28 41.73 6.28
N ALA A 345 8.92 43.00 6.50
CA ALA A 345 8.15 43.41 7.67
C ALA A 345 6.78 42.70 7.71
N ILE A 346 6.06 42.64 6.59
CA ILE A 346 4.75 41.99 6.47
C ILE A 346 4.85 40.49 6.78
N LEU A 347 5.81 39.79 6.19
CA LEU A 347 6.01 38.35 6.40
C LEU A 347 6.37 38.02 7.85
N SER A 348 7.04 38.93 8.58
CA SER A 348 7.37 38.73 9.99
C SER A 348 6.14 38.58 10.91
N ASN A 349 4.98 39.07 10.46
CA ASN A 349 3.71 39.04 11.19
C ASN A 349 2.81 37.86 10.79
N ILE A 350 3.24 37.00 9.87
CA ILE A 350 2.43 35.92 9.31
C ILE A 350 3.02 34.55 9.65
N VAL A 351 2.16 33.60 9.96
CA VAL A 351 2.49 32.18 10.09
C VAL A 351 1.56 31.38 9.18
N ILE A 352 2.13 30.55 8.32
CA ILE A 352 1.40 29.76 7.32
C ILE A 352 1.53 28.28 7.71
N PHE A 353 0.39 27.58 7.74
CA PHE A 353 0.30 26.14 7.93
C PHE A 353 -0.18 25.52 6.62
N GLU A 354 0.77 24.98 5.87
CA GLU A 354 0.56 24.24 4.62
C GLU A 354 1.68 23.20 4.49
N GLU A 355 1.30 21.96 4.16
CA GLU A 355 2.21 20.80 4.11
C GLU A 355 2.75 20.55 2.70
N TYR A 356 1.97 20.88 1.67
CA TYR A 356 2.26 20.44 0.30
C TYR A 356 2.96 21.46 -0.58
N GLY A 357 2.98 22.73 -0.17
CA GLY A 357 3.60 23.84 -0.90
C GLY A 357 2.66 25.05 -0.98
N TYR A 358 3.22 26.26 -1.00
CA TYR A 358 2.43 27.47 -1.14
C TYR A 358 3.23 28.60 -1.79
N THR A 359 2.49 29.55 -2.35
CA THR A 359 2.99 30.84 -2.83
C THR A 359 2.32 31.97 -2.02
N VAL A 360 3.06 33.05 -1.81
CA VAL A 360 2.56 34.24 -1.09
C VAL A 360 2.60 35.43 -2.03
N ALA A 361 1.46 36.09 -2.19
CA ALA A 361 1.35 37.37 -2.89
C ALA A 361 0.96 38.47 -1.92
N MET A 362 1.65 39.61 -2.01
CA MET A 362 1.40 40.79 -1.17
C MET A 362 1.10 42.01 -2.05
N PRO A 363 -0.12 42.10 -2.64
CA PRO A 363 -0.44 43.15 -3.60
C PRO A 363 -0.24 44.55 -3.01
N GLY A 364 0.65 45.34 -3.63
CA GLY A 364 0.92 46.72 -3.23
C GLY A 364 1.95 46.91 -2.12
N ALA A 365 2.55 45.82 -1.59
CA ALA A 365 3.62 45.92 -0.59
C ALA A 365 4.82 46.73 -1.08
N ASN A 366 5.19 46.57 -2.36
CA ASN A 366 6.24 47.34 -3.03
C ASN A 366 5.99 48.85 -3.14
N ARG A 367 4.79 49.34 -2.78
CA ARG A 367 4.45 50.77 -2.75
C ARG A 367 4.44 51.35 -1.33
N ILE A 368 4.66 50.52 -0.32
CA ILE A 368 4.71 50.96 1.08
C ILE A 368 6.15 51.39 1.37
N ASP A 369 6.32 52.66 1.72
CA ASP A 369 7.60 53.19 2.19
C ASP A 369 7.67 53.07 3.71
N ILE A 370 8.54 52.18 4.19
CA ILE A 370 8.75 51.98 5.64
C ILE A 370 9.69 53.00 6.27
N THR A 371 10.25 53.92 5.48
CA THR A 371 11.12 55.01 5.97
C THR A 371 10.34 56.28 6.33
N GLU A 372 9.08 56.37 5.92
CA GLU A 372 8.18 57.46 6.28
C GLU A 372 7.09 56.98 7.26
N PRO A 373 6.78 57.74 8.33
CA PRO A 373 5.69 57.39 9.22
C PRO A 373 4.34 57.39 8.51
N GLY A 374 3.55 56.34 8.73
CA GLY A 374 2.28 56.14 8.03
C GLY A 374 1.54 54.89 8.49
N GLU A 375 0.26 54.82 8.12
CA GLU A 375 -0.58 53.64 8.33
C GLU A 375 -0.96 53.03 6.99
N HIS A 376 -0.76 51.73 6.84
CA HIS A 376 -0.97 51.01 5.59
C HIS A 376 -1.84 49.77 5.83
N ASN A 377 -2.87 49.59 5.01
CA ASN A 377 -3.64 48.36 4.98
C ASN A 377 -2.90 47.32 4.15
N VAL A 378 -2.52 46.22 4.79
CA VAL A 378 -1.81 45.13 4.16
C VAL A 378 -2.79 44.02 3.81
N ARG A 379 -2.71 43.57 2.56
CA ARG A 379 -3.42 42.39 2.05
C ARG A 379 -2.39 41.32 1.70
N VAL A 380 -2.55 40.13 2.25
CA VAL A 380 -1.70 38.98 1.93
C VAL A 380 -2.57 37.83 1.46
N ILE A 381 -2.24 37.31 0.28
CA ILE A 381 -2.88 36.17 -0.35
C ILE A 381 -1.89 35.01 -0.28
N VAL A 382 -2.33 33.88 0.25
CA VAL A 382 -1.55 32.64 0.25
C VAL A 382 -2.32 31.62 -0.58
N THR A 383 -1.63 31.03 -1.56
CA THR A 383 -2.20 30.10 -2.52
C THR A 383 -1.42 28.79 -2.43
N ASP A 384 -2.08 27.66 -2.17
CA ASP A 384 -1.43 26.35 -2.22
C ASP A 384 -1.12 25.91 -3.67
N ASP A 385 -0.40 24.81 -3.82
CA ASP A 385 -0.07 24.22 -5.13
C ASP A 385 -1.32 23.68 -5.88
N SER A 386 -2.43 23.50 -5.17
CA SER A 386 -3.74 23.08 -5.70
C SER A 386 -4.63 24.27 -6.09
N LEU A 387 -4.09 25.50 -6.00
CA LEU A 387 -4.74 26.77 -6.31
C LEU A 387 -5.88 27.17 -5.37
N ASN A 388 -5.97 26.57 -4.17
CA ASN A 388 -6.84 27.09 -3.12
C ASN A 388 -6.19 28.31 -2.47
N GLU A 389 -7.00 29.34 -2.22
CA GLU A 389 -6.52 30.63 -1.74
C GLU A 389 -7.12 31.00 -0.39
N VAL A 390 -6.29 31.62 0.44
CA VAL A 390 -6.75 32.35 1.62
C VAL A 390 -6.19 33.76 1.60
N GLU A 391 -7.03 34.71 1.99
CA GLU A 391 -6.65 36.11 2.13
C GLU A 391 -6.72 36.53 3.60
N VAL A 392 -5.66 37.18 4.07
CA VAL A 392 -5.63 37.84 5.37
C VAL A 392 -5.29 39.31 5.22
N ASN A 393 -5.85 40.13 6.11
CA ASN A 393 -5.67 41.57 6.12
C ASN A 393 -5.25 42.03 7.53
N PHE A 394 -4.32 42.98 7.60
CA PHE A 394 -3.92 43.62 8.85
C PHE A 394 -3.32 45.02 8.60
N THR A 395 -3.10 45.78 9.66
CA THR A 395 -2.55 47.14 9.58
C THR A 395 -1.05 47.12 9.83
N LEU A 396 -0.27 47.77 8.95
CA LEU A 396 1.13 48.12 9.19
C LEU A 396 1.20 49.59 9.61
N LEU A 397 1.66 49.84 10.83
CA LEU A 397 1.85 51.18 11.38
C LEU A 397 3.34 51.49 11.50
N VAL A 398 3.83 52.39 10.65
CA VAL A 398 5.20 52.90 10.66
C VAL A 398 5.25 54.13 11.56
N LYS A 399 5.98 54.04 12.66
CA LYS A 399 6.18 55.13 13.63
C LYS A 399 7.52 55.82 13.38
N PRO A 400 7.66 57.12 13.69
CA PRO A 400 8.96 57.78 13.63
C PRO A 400 9.96 57.08 14.55
N ALA A 401 11.22 56.99 14.12
CA ALA A 401 12.33 56.41 14.87
C ALA A 401 12.32 56.84 16.34
N LYS A 402 12.69 55.92 17.23
CA LYS A 402 12.79 56.27 18.64
C LYS A 402 13.95 57.23 18.82
N LEU A 403 13.67 58.40 19.39
CA LEU A 403 14.73 59.31 19.84
C LEU A 403 15.65 58.56 20.80
N SER A 404 16.95 58.65 20.56
CA SER A 404 17.96 58.12 21.46
C SER A 404 17.93 58.87 22.80
N GLU A 405 18.44 58.23 23.85
CA GLU A 405 18.52 58.85 25.18
C GLU A 405 19.38 60.13 25.15
N GLU A 406 20.40 60.17 24.28
CA GLU A 406 21.25 61.33 24.03
C GLU A 406 20.48 62.47 23.34
N GLU A 407 19.68 62.17 22.32
CA GLU A 407 18.84 63.18 21.64
C GLU A 407 17.75 63.73 22.58
N VAL A 408 17.14 62.87 23.39
CA VAL A 408 16.17 63.31 24.42
C VAL A 408 16.85 64.22 25.44
N ASN A 409 18.04 63.85 25.93
CA ASN A 409 18.79 64.66 26.88
C ASN A 409 19.30 65.98 26.27
N ALA A 410 19.67 65.98 24.99
CA ALA A 410 20.04 67.20 24.27
C ALA A 410 18.85 68.15 24.11
N ILE A 411 17.66 67.62 23.82
CA ILE A 411 16.42 68.42 23.76
C ILE A 411 16.07 68.98 25.14
N ILE A 412 16.25 68.20 26.22
CA ILE A 412 16.03 68.67 27.59
C ILE A 412 17.02 69.79 27.93
N ALA A 413 18.31 69.63 27.60
CA ALA A 413 19.33 70.64 27.86
C ALA A 413 19.07 71.96 27.09
N ASP A 414 18.67 71.88 25.80
CA ASP A 414 18.29 73.06 25.01
C ASP A 414 17.07 73.78 25.61
N LEU A 415 16.08 73.02 26.09
CA LEU A 415 14.90 73.58 26.76
C LEU A 415 15.26 74.24 28.09
N GLU A 416 16.16 73.63 28.88
CA GLU A 416 16.64 74.18 30.15
C GLU A 416 17.42 75.49 29.95
N ASP A 417 18.28 75.58 28.93
CA ASP A 417 19.01 76.81 28.61
C ASP A 417 18.06 77.92 28.11
N ARG A 418 17.07 77.58 27.26
CA ARG A 418 16.06 78.55 26.81
C ARG A 418 15.15 79.06 27.95
N ILE A 419 14.87 78.22 28.95
CA ILE A 419 14.15 78.64 30.16
C ILE A 419 15.02 79.61 30.98
N ARG A 420 16.32 79.32 31.12
CA ARG A 420 17.27 80.18 31.85
C ARG A 420 17.41 81.55 31.21
N ASP A 421 17.52 81.62 29.88
CA ASP A 421 17.57 82.88 29.13
C ASP A 421 16.30 83.74 29.32
N LEU A 422 15.13 83.11 29.43
CA LEU A 422 13.86 83.78 29.72
C LEU A 422 13.76 84.29 31.16
N GLU A 423 14.35 83.57 32.12
CA GLU A 423 14.43 84.02 33.52
C GLU A 423 15.40 85.20 33.69
N GLU A 424 16.52 85.22 32.96
CA GLU A 424 17.44 86.36 32.95
C GLU A 424 16.85 87.62 32.30
N GLN A 425 16.01 87.48 31.26
CA GLN A 425 15.28 88.61 30.66
C GLN A 425 14.25 89.25 31.60
N ASN A 426 13.71 88.50 32.58
CA ASN A 426 12.76 89.03 33.58
C ASN A 426 13.45 89.54 34.86
N GLY A 427 14.75 89.32 35.03
CA GLY A 427 15.51 89.62 36.25
C GLY A 427 16.01 91.06 36.40
N THR A 428 15.82 91.95 35.42
CA THR A 428 16.34 93.33 35.50
C THR A 428 15.30 94.39 35.09
N GLY A 429 14.83 95.16 36.09
CA GLY A 429 14.57 96.61 35.90
C GLY A 429 13.12 97.11 35.71
N THR A 430 12.54 97.57 36.82
CA THR A 430 11.76 98.82 36.99
C THR A 430 10.44 99.06 36.22
N SER A 431 9.35 99.14 37.00
CA SER A 431 8.10 99.82 36.65
C SER A 431 8.33 101.33 36.38
N PRO A 432 7.67 101.91 35.36
CA PRO A 432 6.71 102.95 35.70
C PRO A 432 5.39 102.92 34.90
N SER A 433 4.49 103.76 35.42
CA SER A 433 3.06 104.00 35.21
C SER A 433 2.48 104.22 33.81
N THR A 434 1.15 103.96 33.76
CA THR A 434 0.04 104.56 32.97
C THR A 434 -0.20 104.15 31.52
N GLY A 435 -1.47 103.75 31.27
CA GLY A 435 -2.17 103.97 29.99
C GLY A 435 -2.83 102.71 29.41
N CYS A 436 -4.15 102.62 29.49
CA CYS A 436 -4.92 101.52 28.90
C CYS A 436 -4.76 101.38 27.37
N GLN A 437 -4.94 100.14 26.91
CA GLN A 437 -5.20 99.66 25.54
C GLN A 437 -4.00 99.43 24.59
N SER A 438 -3.42 98.24 24.72
CA SER A 438 -3.30 97.30 23.59
C SER A 438 -3.31 95.87 24.15
N ALA A 439 -4.43 95.18 24.00
CA ALA A 439 -4.41 93.72 23.98
C ALA A 439 -3.69 93.30 22.68
N ILE A 440 -2.94 92.19 22.73
CA ILE A 440 -2.18 91.48 21.67
C ILE A 440 -0.65 91.59 21.88
N ASN A 441 -0.01 90.40 21.98
CA ASN A 441 1.43 90.09 21.98
C ASN A 441 2.19 89.88 23.30
N SER A 442 1.67 89.08 24.24
CA SER A 442 2.55 88.43 25.22
C SER A 442 2.19 86.98 25.63
N ALA A 443 1.20 86.35 24.98
CA ALA A 443 0.81 84.97 25.30
C ALA A 443 1.48 83.87 24.45
N THR A 444 2.30 84.23 23.46
CA THR A 444 2.80 83.28 22.45
C THR A 444 3.96 82.38 22.92
N PRO A 445 4.91 82.81 23.79
CA PRO A 445 5.97 81.91 24.25
C PRO A 445 5.46 80.86 25.24
N ILE A 446 4.57 81.25 26.17
CA ILE A 446 4.05 80.35 27.21
C ILE A 446 3.12 79.29 26.61
N PHE A 447 2.29 79.63 25.62
CA PHE A 447 1.43 78.63 24.94
C PHE A 447 2.23 77.64 24.10
N VAL A 448 3.31 78.07 23.43
CA VAL A 448 4.17 77.15 22.65
C VAL A 448 4.97 76.23 23.59
N ILE A 449 5.48 76.75 24.71
CA ILE A 449 6.19 75.95 25.72
C ILE A 449 5.24 74.97 26.41
N LEU A 450 4.01 75.37 26.74
CA LEU A 450 3.01 74.48 27.34
C LEU A 450 2.53 73.40 26.34
N SER A 451 2.48 73.69 25.05
CA SER A 451 2.11 72.72 23.99
C SER A 451 3.20 71.66 23.79
N VAL A 452 4.47 72.04 23.86
CA VAL A 452 5.62 71.12 23.78
C VAL A 452 5.75 70.31 25.08
N LEU A 453 5.51 70.91 26.25
CA LEU A 453 5.46 70.23 27.55
C LEU A 453 4.30 69.22 27.65
N LEU A 454 3.11 69.53 27.12
CA LEU A 454 1.99 68.57 27.10
C LEU A 454 2.25 67.37 26.17
N GLY A 455 2.96 67.57 25.05
CA GLY A 455 3.37 66.48 24.16
C GLY A 455 4.41 65.54 24.79
N THR A 456 5.36 66.09 25.56
CA THR A 456 6.44 65.32 26.20
C THR A 456 6.04 64.72 27.55
N PHE A 457 5.22 65.39 28.36
CA PHE A 457 4.75 64.82 29.64
C PHE A 457 3.82 63.61 29.45
N VAL A 458 3.01 63.55 28.38
CA VAL A 458 2.13 62.40 28.12
C VAL A 458 2.95 61.14 27.80
N VAL A 459 4.10 61.28 27.14
CA VAL A 459 5.01 60.16 26.82
C VAL A 459 5.75 59.64 28.07
N VAL A 460 6.13 60.52 29.00
CA VAL A 460 6.81 60.11 30.25
C VAL A 460 5.83 59.56 31.29
N PHE A 461 4.60 60.09 31.39
CA PHE A 461 3.64 59.63 32.40
C PHE A 461 3.00 58.27 32.08
N LEU A 462 2.84 57.90 30.80
CA LEU A 462 2.31 56.58 30.41
C LEU A 462 3.34 55.45 30.60
N LYS A 463 4.64 55.75 30.66
CA LYS A 463 5.70 54.76 30.92
C LYS A 463 5.90 54.43 32.41
N LYS A 464 5.30 55.19 33.33
CA LYS A 464 5.36 54.96 34.79
C LYS A 464 4.15 54.23 35.39
N ARG A 465 3.13 53.89 34.58
CA ARG A 465 1.99 53.05 34.98
C ARG A 465 1.76 51.92 33.97
N LYS A 466 2.67 50.95 33.93
CA LYS A 466 2.40 49.53 33.68
C LYS A 466 3.56 48.71 34.21
#